data_AF-A0A8J2LMN3-F1
#
_entry.id   AF-A0A8J2LMN3-F1
#
_cell.length_a   1.000
_cell.length_b   1.000
_cell.length_c   1.000
_cell.angle_alpha   90.00
_cell.angle_beta   90.00
_cell.angle_gamma   90.00
#
_symmetry.space_group_name_H-M   'P 1'
#
loop_
_entity.id
_entity.type
_entity.pdbx_description
1 polymer ?
#
loop_
_entity_poly.entity_id
_entity_poly.type
_entity_poly.pdbx_seq_one_letter_code
_entity_poly.pdbx_strand_id
1 'polypeptide(L)'
;MNLEVRPVMFEDLARQVLRHGYRRKPSEYVERIDRITNKDIKRIAERMLLKHPSVVGYGDVKRIPRYELVDKCVAKRQLGELKSKGFFGF
;
A
#
# COMPACT_ATOMS: atom_id res chain seq x y z
N MET A 1 2.95 -11.40 12.89
CA MET A 1 1.78 -12.27 13.09
C MET A 1 1.68 -12.53 14.58
N ASN A 2 0.49 -12.41 15.17
CA ASN A 2 0.25 -12.74 16.59
C ASN A 2 0.13 -14.27 16.71
N LEU A 3 1.27 -14.97 16.60
CA LEU A 3 1.36 -16.44 16.55
C LEU A 3 1.33 -17.08 17.94
N GLU A 4 1.28 -16.27 18.98
CA GLU A 4 1.06 -16.68 20.36
C GLU A 4 -0.42 -17.07 20.60
N VAL A 5 -1.34 -16.57 19.78
CA VAL A 5 -2.79 -16.86 19.87
C VAL A 5 -3.16 -18.04 18.95
N ARG A 6 -3.68 -19.13 19.54
CA ARG A 6 -3.99 -20.40 18.83
C ARG A 6 -4.99 -20.26 17.67
N PRO A 7 -6.10 -19.49 17.78
CA PRO A 7 -6.98 -19.23 16.64
C PRO A 7 -6.27 -18.55 15.46
N VAL A 8 -5.39 -17.57 15.74
CA VAL A 8 -4.63 -16.85 14.71
C VAL A 8 -3.63 -17.79 14.02
N MET A 9 -3.01 -18.68 14.79
CA MET A 9 -2.13 -19.73 14.25
C MET A 9 -2.85 -20.67 13.29
N PHE A 10 -4.10 -21.04 13.59
CA PHE A 10 -4.91 -21.89 12.72
C PHE A 10 -5.34 -21.16 11.44
N GLU A 11 -5.79 -19.91 11.56
CA GLU A 11 -6.12 -19.06 10.41
C GLU A 11 -4.93 -18.92 9.47
N ASP A 12 -3.75 -18.60 10.00
CA ASP A 12 -2.56 -18.41 9.19
C ASP A 12 -2.11 -19.70 8.50
N LEU A 13 -2.19 -20.84 9.20
CA LEU A 13 -1.97 -22.15 8.60
C LEU A 13 -2.91 -22.37 7.42
N ALA A 14 -4.22 -22.23 7.63
CA ALA A 14 -5.22 -22.47 6.61
C ALA A 14 -5.04 -21.53 5.41
N ARG A 15 -4.82 -20.23 5.66
CA ARG A 15 -4.59 -19.24 4.61
C ARG A 15 -3.33 -19.52 3.81
N GLN A 16 -2.24 -19.93 4.45
CA GLN A 16 -1.01 -20.28 3.73
C GLN A 16 -1.19 -21.54 2.87
N VAL A 17 -1.84 -22.57 3.39
CA VAL A 17 -2.13 -23.79 2.63
C VAL A 17 -3.05 -23.48 1.44
N LEU A 18 -4.10 -22.67 1.64
CA LEU A 18 -5.00 -22.26 0.54
C LEU A 18 -4.29 -21.40 -0.52
N ARG A 19 -3.41 -20.49 -0.12
CA ARG A 19 -2.76 -19.54 -1.04
C ARG A 19 -1.53 -20.11 -1.74
N HIS A 20 -0.75 -20.93 -1.04
CA HIS A 20 0.57 -21.38 -1.49
C HIS A 20 0.68 -22.90 -1.65
N GLY A 21 -0.28 -23.67 -1.14
CA GLY A 21 -0.25 -25.14 -1.13
C GLY A 21 0.57 -25.73 0.01
N TYR A 22 1.27 -24.92 0.80
CA TYR A 22 2.09 -25.34 1.93
C TYR A 22 2.16 -24.28 3.01
N ARG A 23 2.49 -24.70 4.23
CA ARG A 23 2.80 -23.81 5.36
C ARG A 23 4.30 -23.52 5.38
N ARG A 24 4.67 -22.25 5.41
CA ARG A 24 6.05 -21.81 5.70
C ARG A 24 6.25 -21.65 7.20
N LYS A 25 7.45 -21.97 7.68
CA LYS A 25 7.80 -21.71 9.08
C LYS A 25 8.00 -20.22 9.32
N PRO A 26 7.71 -19.70 10.53
CA PRO A 26 7.98 -18.31 10.88
C PRO A 26 9.43 -17.88 10.62
N SER A 27 10.39 -18.76 10.90
CA SER A 27 11.82 -18.51 10.66
C SER A 27 12.15 -18.20 9.20
N GLU A 28 11.51 -18.87 8.24
CA GLU A 28 11.70 -18.58 6.81
C GLU A 28 11.25 -17.17 6.44
N TYR A 29 10.21 -16.65 7.09
CA TYR A 29 9.76 -15.28 6.88
C TYR A 29 10.75 -14.29 7.48
N VAL A 30 11.29 -14.56 8.67
CA VAL A 30 12.33 -13.73 9.30
C VAL A 30 13.55 -13.64 8.39
N GLU A 31 14.08 -14.78 7.94
CA GLU A 31 15.23 -14.81 7.02
C GLU A 31 14.96 -14.03 5.71
N ARG A 32 13.73 -14.06 5.20
CA ARG A 32 13.37 -13.32 3.99
C ARG A 32 13.26 -11.83 4.23
N ILE A 33 12.76 -11.42 5.40
CA ILE A 33 12.68 -10.02 5.80
C ILE A 33 14.10 -9.46 5.98
N ASP A 34 14.99 -10.21 6.61
CA ASP A 34 16.37 -9.79 6.85
C ASP A 34 17.18 -9.63 5.56
N ARG A 35 16.82 -10.36 4.49
CA ARG A 35 17.44 -10.23 3.17
C ARG A 35 16.97 -9.01 2.37
N ILE A 36 15.96 -8.27 2.83
CA ILE A 36 15.43 -7.11 2.09
C ILE A 36 16.48 -6.01 2.07
N THR A 37 16.80 -5.50 0.87
CA THR A 37 17.75 -4.40 0.71
C THR A 37 17.04 -3.07 0.41
N ASN A 38 17.76 -1.96 0.61
CA ASN A 38 17.29 -0.62 0.21
C ASN A 38 16.91 -0.54 -1.28
N LYS A 39 17.59 -1.31 -2.14
CA LYS A 39 17.29 -1.37 -3.58
C LYS A 39 15.93 -2.01 -3.83
N ASP A 40 15.58 -3.05 -3.08
CA ASP A 40 14.29 -3.72 -3.19
C ASP A 40 13.13 -2.82 -2.78
N ILE A 41 13.31 -2.06 -1.69
CA ILE A 41 12.32 -1.10 -1.20
C ILE A 41 12.06 -0.03 -2.26
N LYS A 42 13.12 0.61 -2.79
CA LYS A 42 12.99 1.63 -3.85
C LYS A 42 12.27 1.08 -5.07
N ARG A 43 12.71 -0.09 -5.57
CA ARG A 43 12.12 -0.75 -6.74
C ARG A 43 10.63 -1.05 -6.57
N ILE A 44 10.24 -1.57 -5.40
CA ILE A 44 8.82 -1.89 -5.13
C ILE A 44 8.00 -0.60 -4.96
N ALA A 45 8.51 0.39 -4.23
CA ALA A 45 7.84 1.67 -4.05
C ALA A 45 7.58 2.36 -5.40
N GLU A 46 8.58 2.37 -6.29
CA GLU A 46 8.43 2.91 -7.64
C GLU A 46 7.34 2.16 -8.43
N ARG A 47 7.37 0.82 -8.41
CA ARG A 47 6.36 0.00 -9.09
C ARG A 47 4.95 0.22 -8.53
N MET A 48 4.81 0.41 -7.23
CA MET A 48 3.51 0.65 -6.58
C MET A 48 2.95 2.02 -6.97
N LEU A 49 3.79 3.07 -6.94
CA LEU A 49 3.38 4.44 -7.22
C LEU A 49 3.10 4.70 -8.71
N LEU A 50 3.59 3.88 -9.62
CA LEU A 50 3.29 4.00 -11.06
C LEU A 50 1.87 3.57 -11.44
N LYS A 51 1.17 2.83 -10.57
CA LYS A 51 -0.19 2.35 -10.86
C LYS A 51 -1.24 3.40 -10.53
N HIS A 52 -2.37 3.32 -11.22
CA HIS A 52 -3.56 4.11 -10.93
C HIS A 52 -4.00 3.92 -9.47
N PRO A 53 -4.16 5.00 -8.69
CA PRO A 53 -4.57 4.90 -7.30
C PRO A 53 -6.05 4.50 -7.19
N SER A 54 -6.43 3.82 -6.12
CA SER A 54 -7.84 3.59 -5.78
C SER A 54 -8.26 4.59 -4.71
N VAL A 55 -9.26 5.43 -5.02
CA VAL A 55 -9.74 6.49 -4.12
C VAL A 55 -11.17 6.20 -3.70
N VAL A 56 -11.44 6.20 -2.41
CA VAL A 56 -12.78 6.04 -1.83
C VAL A 56 -13.02 7.19 -0.85
N GLY A 57 -14.15 7.89 -1.02
CA GLY A 57 -14.59 8.95 -0.13
C GLY A 57 -15.85 8.56 0.63
N TYR A 58 -15.99 9.01 1.88
CA TYR A 58 -17.15 8.75 2.73
C TYR A 58 -17.54 10.02 3.51
N GLY A 59 -18.83 10.35 3.57
CA GLY A 59 -19.34 11.58 4.19
C GLY A 59 -19.40 12.79 3.23
N ASP A 60 -19.04 13.97 3.70
CA ASP A 60 -18.96 15.18 2.86
C ASP A 60 -17.67 15.16 2.01
N VAL A 61 -17.82 14.72 0.76
CA VAL A 61 -16.71 14.55 -0.19
C VAL A 61 -16.40 15.79 -1.03
N LYS A 62 -17.03 16.95 -0.75
CA LYS A 62 -16.84 18.18 -1.55
C LYS A 62 -15.38 18.68 -1.61
N ARG A 63 -14.57 18.33 -0.62
CA ARG A 63 -13.16 18.72 -0.53
C ARG A 63 -12.20 17.71 -1.19
N ILE A 64 -12.69 16.56 -1.62
CA ILE A 64 -11.85 15.57 -2.30
C ILE A 64 -11.62 16.05 -3.74
N PRO A 65 -10.36 16.19 -4.19
CA PRO A 65 -10.07 16.57 -5.57
C PRO A 65 -10.59 15.51 -6.54
N ARG A 66 -10.85 15.92 -7.78
CA ARG A 66 -11.27 14.99 -8.83
C ARG A 66 -10.25 13.87 -9.01
N TYR A 67 -10.72 12.68 -9.33
CA TYR A 67 -9.90 11.49 -9.49
C TYR A 67 -8.74 11.71 -10.47
N GLU A 68 -8.96 12.42 -11.57
CA GLU A 68 -7.93 12.68 -12.59
C GLU A 68 -6.74 13.47 -12.03
N LEU A 69 -6.99 14.39 -11.09
CA LEU A 69 -5.91 15.12 -10.41
C LEU A 69 -5.12 14.19 -9.50
N VAL A 70 -5.81 13.31 -8.76
CA VAL A 70 -5.15 12.33 -7.88
C VAL A 70 -4.30 11.36 -8.69
N ASP A 71 -4.85 10.84 -9.80
CA ASP A 71 -4.16 9.94 -10.70
C ASP A 71 -2.91 10.57 -11.32
N LYS A 72 -3.02 11.80 -11.84
CA LYS A 72 -1.86 12.54 -12.36
C LYS A 72 -0.79 12.78 -11.29
N CYS A 73 -1.18 13.15 -10.08
CA CYS A 73 -0.23 13.46 -9.01
C CYS A 73 0.52 12.23 -8.53
N VAL A 74 -0.18 11.09 -8.42
CA VAL A 74 0.40 9.83 -7.90
C VAL A 74 1.10 9.06 -9.02
N ALA A 75 0.36 8.65 -10.07
CA ALA A 75 0.88 7.78 -11.13
C ALA A 75 1.86 8.51 -12.05
N LYS A 76 1.60 9.79 -12.37
CA LYS A 76 2.47 10.60 -13.26
C LYS A 76 3.46 11.48 -12.51
N ARG A 77 3.46 11.46 -11.17
CA ARG A 77 4.34 12.25 -10.28
C ARG A 77 4.30 13.76 -10.56
N GLN A 78 3.18 14.27 -11.09
CA GLN A 78 2.99 15.68 -11.42
C GLN A 78 2.49 16.47 -10.20
N LEU A 79 3.35 16.64 -9.20
CA LEU A 79 3.00 17.28 -7.91
C LEU A 79 2.72 18.79 -8.00
N GLY A 80 3.06 19.43 -9.13
CA GLY A 80 2.85 20.86 -9.34
C GLY A 80 1.38 21.28 -9.47
N GLU A 81 0.48 20.36 -9.86
CA GLU A 81 -0.96 20.63 -10.04
C GLU A 81 -1.75 20.61 -8.71
N LEU A 82 -1.15 20.13 -7.61
CA LEU A 82 -1.77 20.06 -6.29
C LEU A 82 -1.73 21.38 -5.50
N LYS A 83 -1.14 22.45 -6.04
CA LYS A 83 -1.16 23.76 -5.38
C LYS A 83 -2.59 24.29 -5.34
N SER A 84 -3.16 24.34 -4.14
CA SER A 84 -4.31 25.19 -3.83
C SER A 84 -4.08 26.55 -4.47
N LYS A 85 -4.99 27.02 -5.33
CA LYS A 85 -5.04 28.45 -5.65
C LYS A 85 -5.14 29.17 -4.31
N GLY A 86 -4.13 29.97 -3.99
CA GLY A 86 -4.08 30.74 -2.77
C GLY A 86 -5.38 31.50 -2.61
N PHE A 87 -6.01 31.33 -1.44
CA PHE A 87 -7.11 32.15 -0.99
C PHE A 87 -6.54 33.55 -0.71
N PHE A 88 -6.42 34.37 -1.77
CA PHE A 88 -6.26 35.82 -1.69
C PHE A 88 -7.48 36.41 -2.38
N GLY A 89 -8.58 36.46 -1.63
CA GLY A 89 -9.67 37.40 -1.87
C GLY A 89 -9.41 38.62 -1.02
N PHE A 90 -9.28 39.77 -1.67
CA PHE A 90 -9.34 41.12 -1.06
C PHE A 90 -10.64 41.31 -0.26
#